data_AF-A0A9J5Y5D0-F1
#
_entry.id   AF-A0A9J5Y5D0-F1
#
_cell.length_a   1.000
_cell.length_b   1.000
_cell.length_c   1.000
_cell.angle_alpha   90.00
_cell.angle_beta   90.00
_cell.angle_gamma   90.00
#
_symmetry.space_group_name_H-M   'P 1'
#
loop_
_entity.id
_entity.type
_entity.pdbx_description
1 polymer ?
#
loop_
_entity_poly.entity_id
_entity_poly.type
_entity_poly.pdbx_seq_one_letter_code
_entity_poly.pdbx_strand_id
1 'polypeptide(L)'
;MWWDSIFCEGRPDFILAFKLRALKDKLKEWTKTSHGNLAMQKQSMLAKLAELEEIQDQRALTEDETLSKAELFVDFENIAKCEEIA
;
A
#
# COMPACT_ATOMS: atom_id res chain seq x y z
N MET A 1 18.50 -17.54 2.58
CA MET A 1 17.41 -16.77 3.22
C MET A 1 18.00 -15.51 3.83
N TRP A 2 17.32 -14.35 3.76
CA TRP A 2 17.86 -13.07 4.27
C TRP A 2 18.13 -13.08 5.79
N TRP A 3 17.42 -13.93 6.52
CA TRP A 3 17.58 -14.15 7.96
C TRP A 3 18.95 -14.72 8.35
N ASP A 4 19.54 -15.55 7.49
CA ASP A 4 20.85 -16.17 7.70
C ASP A 4 22.00 -15.25 7.28
N SER A 5 21.70 -14.21 6.49
CA SER A 5 22.67 -13.17 6.10
C SER A 5 22.91 -12.13 7.19
N ILE A 6 22.12 -12.13 8.27
CA ILE A 6 22.33 -11.26 9.43
C ILE A 6 23.45 -11.86 10.28
N PHE A 7 24.68 -11.40 10.04
CA PHE A 7 25.85 -11.79 10.81
C PHE A 7 25.89 -11.04 12.14
N CYS A 8 25.85 -11.78 13.24
CA CYS A 8 25.97 -11.24 14.58
C CYS A 8 26.64 -12.28 15.47
N GLU A 9 27.64 -11.86 16.24
CA GLU A 9 28.46 -12.73 17.08
C GLU A 9 28.26 -12.33 18.54
N GLY A 10 28.12 -13.31 19.44
CA GLY A 10 27.87 -13.06 20.85
C GLY A 10 27.04 -14.16 21.50
N ARG A 11 26.50 -13.86 22.69
CA ARG A 11 25.65 -14.81 23.40
C ARG A 11 24.34 -15.06 22.62
N PRO A 12 23.75 -16.27 22.69
CA PRO A 12 22.53 -16.60 21.96
C PRO A 12 21.37 -15.62 22.21
N ASP A 13 21.24 -15.10 23.43
CA ASP A 13 20.25 -14.10 23.81
C ASP A 13 20.46 -12.76 23.07
N PHE A 14 21.71 -12.34 22.93
CA PHE A 14 22.07 -11.14 22.17
C PHE A 14 21.83 -11.31 20.67
N ILE A 15 22.23 -12.46 20.10
CA ILE A 15 22.03 -12.76 18.68
C ILE A 15 20.54 -12.73 18.33
N LEU A 16 19.68 -13.34 19.16
CA LEU A 16 18.24 -13.33 18.96
C LEU A 16 17.67 -11.91 19.05
N ALA A 17 18.02 -11.14 20.08
CA ALA A 17 17.56 -9.76 20.23
C ALA A 17 17.98 -8.87 19.05
N PHE A 18 19.20 -9.06 18.55
CA PHE A 18 19.71 -8.35 17.38
C PHE A 18 18.91 -8.67 16.10
N LYS A 19 18.68 -9.96 15.83
CA LYS A 19 17.89 -10.38 14.66
C LYS A 19 16.44 -9.90 14.72
N LEU A 20 15.81 -9.94 15.89
CA LEU A 20 14.46 -9.40 16.09
C LEU A 20 14.40 -7.89 15.86
N ARG A 21 15.44 -7.15 16.28
CA ARG A 21 15.54 -5.72 16.00
C ARG A 21 15.68 -5.44 14.50
N ALA A 22 16.54 -6.18 13.81
CA ALA A 22 16.70 -6.06 12.36
C ALA A 22 15.39 -6.38 11.61
N LEU A 23 14.65 -7.40 12.03
CA LEU A 23 13.33 -7.72 11.48
C LEU A 23 12.32 -6.59 11.75
N LYS A 24 12.28 -6.06 12.97
CA LYS A 24 11.41 -4.95 13.33
C LYS A 24 11.68 -3.70 12.48
N ASP A 25 12.95 -3.39 12.23
CA ASP A 25 13.32 -2.23 11.41
C ASP A 25 12.98 -2.46 9.93
N LYS A 26 13.24 -3.67 9.40
CA LYS A 26 12.77 -4.10 8.08
C LYS A 26 11.25 -3.99 7.93
N LEU A 27 10.49 -4.41 8.94
CA LEU A 27 9.03 -4.31 8.94
C LEU A 27 8.58 -2.84 8.95
N LYS A 28 9.19 -1.99 9.77
CA LYS A 28 8.88 -0.55 9.78
C LYS A 28 9.15 0.12 8.44
N GLU A 29 10.24 -0.22 7.78
CA GLU A 29 10.57 0.30 6.44
C GLU A 29 9.56 -0.20 5.40
N TRP A 30 9.21 -1.49 5.49
CA TRP A 30 8.18 -2.07 4.63
C TRP A 30 6.81 -1.41 4.85
N THR A 31 6.37 -1.20 6.09
CA THR A 31 5.12 -0.49 6.40
C THR A 31 5.16 0.94 5.88
N LYS A 32 6.27 1.68 6.03
CA LYS A 32 6.39 3.05 5.51
C LYS A 32 6.28 3.10 3.98
N THR A 33 6.93 2.14 3.30
CA THR A 33 6.91 2.08 1.83
C THR A 33 5.58 1.56 1.30
N SER A 34 4.97 0.56 1.94
CA SER A 34 3.66 0.01 1.56
C SER A 34 2.52 0.98 1.87
N HIS A 35 2.52 1.61 3.04
CA HIS A 35 1.53 2.62 3.43
C HIS A 35 1.70 3.91 2.62
N GLY A 36 2.94 4.29 2.29
CA GLY A 36 3.22 5.37 1.34
C GLY A 36 2.72 5.06 -0.07
N ASN A 37 2.86 3.81 -0.53
CA ASN A 37 2.34 3.36 -1.81
C ASN A 37 0.79 3.33 -1.81
N LEU A 38 0.16 2.87 -0.73
CA LEU A 38 -1.30 2.89 -0.57
C LEU A 38 -1.85 4.33 -0.57
N ALA A 39 -1.21 5.26 0.15
CA ALA A 39 -1.59 6.67 0.16
C ALA A 39 -1.46 7.32 -1.23
N MET A 40 -0.37 7.05 -1.95
CA MET A 40 -0.20 7.51 -3.34
C MET A 40 -1.24 6.90 -4.28
N GLN A 41 -1.53 5.60 -4.16
CA GLN A 41 -2.55 4.93 -4.97
C GLN A 41 -3.93 5.52 -4.71
N LYS A 42 -4.31 5.71 -3.44
CA LYS A 42 -5.58 6.36 -3.05
C LYS A 42 -5.69 7.76 -3.62
N GLN A 43 -4.63 8.57 -3.54
CA GLN A 43 -4.62 9.92 -4.11
C GLN A 43 -4.76 9.89 -5.64
N SER A 44 -4.10 8.96 -6.32
CA SER A 44 -4.25 8.78 -7.77
C SER A 44 -5.66 8.33 -8.16
N MET A 45 -6.30 7.45 -7.39
CA MET A 45 -7.67 7.02 -7.62
C MET A 45 -8.67 8.15 -7.41
N LEU A 46 -8.51 8.96 -6.36
CA LEU A 46 -9.33 10.15 -6.12
C LEU A 46 -9.20 11.17 -7.25
N ALA A 47 -7.99 11.38 -7.78
CA ALA A 47 -7.77 12.28 -8.91
C ALA A 47 -8.49 11.80 -10.19
N LYS A 48 -8.43 10.50 -10.49
CA LYS A 48 -9.15 9.89 -11.62
C LYS A 48 -10.67 9.95 -11.45
N LEU A 49 -11.17 9.72 -10.23
CA LEU A 49 -12.59 9.86 -9.93
C LEU A 49 -13.09 11.30 -10.14
N ALA A 50 -12.32 12.29 -9.69
CA ALA A 50 -12.64 13.71 -9.90
C ALA A 50 -12.68 14.09 -11.39
N GLU A 51 -11.74 13.57 -12.19
CA GLU A 51 -11.73 13.75 -13.65
C GLU A 51 -13.00 13.15 -14.30
N LEU A 52 -13.39 11.94 -13.89
CA LEU A 52 -14.61 11.30 -14.37
C LEU A 52 -15.88 12.04 -13.93
N GLU A 53 -15.90 12.66 -12.74
CA GLU A 53 -17.00 13.51 -12.29
C GLU A 53 -17.11 14.79 -13.13
N GLU A 54 -15.99 15.45 -13.43
CA GLU A 54 -15.97 16.63 -14.30
C GLU A 54 -16.47 16.30 -15.72
N ILE A 55 -16.07 15.14 -16.27
CA ILE A 55 -16.58 14.67 -17.56
C ILE A 55 -18.08 14.41 -17.47
N GLN A 56 -18.55 13.79 -16.38
CA GLN A 56 -19.97 13.47 -16.15
C GLN A 56 -20.86 14.71 -16.06
N ASP A 57 -20.34 15.82 -15.52
CA ASP A 57 -21.04 17.11 -15.46
C ASP A 57 -21.19 17.75 -16.85
N GLN A 58 -20.23 17.51 -17.75
CA GLN A 58 -20.25 18.06 -19.11
C GLN A 58 -21.01 17.17 -20.11
N ARG A 59 -20.94 15.84 -19.93
CA ARG A 59 -21.61 14.87 -20.79
C ARG A 59 -21.85 13.54 -20.06
N ALA A 60 -22.72 12.70 -20.60
CA ALA A 60 -22.80 11.32 -20.13
C ALA A 60 -21.46 10.59 -20.31
N LEU A 61 -21.11 9.75 -19.33
CA LEU A 61 -19.95 8.87 -19.42
C LEU A 61 -20.16 7.82 -20.51
N THR A 62 -19.07 7.45 -21.18
CA THR A 62 -19.03 6.32 -22.08
C THR A 62 -19.08 5.00 -21.30
N GLU A 63 -19.35 3.90 -21.99
CA GLU A 63 -19.35 2.57 -21.38
C GLU A 63 -17.99 2.21 -20.78
N ASP A 64 -16.90 2.57 -21.46
CA ASP A 64 -15.52 2.38 -21.00
C ASP A 64 -15.21 3.21 -19.74
N GLU A 65 -15.59 4.49 -19.71
CA GLU A 65 -15.43 5.36 -18.54
C GLU A 65 -16.26 4.89 -17.34
N THR A 66 -17.44 4.32 -17.61
CA THR A 66 -18.30 3.75 -16.57
C THR A 66 -17.69 2.48 -15.98
N LEU A 67 -17.09 1.63 -16.82
CA LEU A 67 -16.31 0.47 -16.38
C LEU A 67 -15.10 0.91 -15.54
N SER A 68 -14.32 1.86 -16.04
CA SER A 68 -13.14 2.41 -15.36
C SER A 68 -13.51 3.01 -13.99
N LYS A 69 -14.64 3.72 -13.90
CA LYS A 69 -15.19 4.22 -12.63
C LYS A 69 -15.49 3.07 -11.66
N ALA A 70 -16.12 1.99 -12.13
CA ALA A 70 -16.43 0.82 -11.30
C ALA A 70 -15.18 0.08 -10.83
N GLU A 71 -14.16 -0.08 -11.68
CA GLU A 71 -12.86 -0.67 -11.31
C GLU A 71 -12.16 0.18 -10.23
N LEU A 72 -12.14 1.50 -10.39
CA LEU A 72 -11.59 2.42 -9.39
C LEU A 72 -12.28 2.29 -8.03
N PHE A 73 -13.60 2.04 -7.99
CA PHE A 73 -14.32 1.80 -6.74
C PHE A 73 -13.89 0.49 -6.07
N VAL A 74 -13.76 -0.59 -6.84
CA VAL A 74 -13.31 -1.90 -6.33
C VAL A 74 -11.88 -1.80 -5.79
N ASP A 75 -10.99 -1.12 -6.52
CA ASP A 75 -9.62 -0.91 -6.09
C ASP A 75 -9.55 -0.05 -4.83
N PHE A 76 -10.40 0.98 -4.72
CA PHE A 76 -10.50 1.79 -3.51
C PHE A 76 -10.96 0.97 -2.30
N GLU A 77 -11.96 0.09 -2.44
CA GLU A 77 -12.36 -0.84 -1.37
C GLU A 77 -11.25 -1.80 -0.96
N ASN A 78 -10.46 -2.28 -1.92
CA ASN A 78 -9.32 -3.16 -1.64
C ASN A 78 -8.22 -2.43 -0.85
N ILE A 79 -7.94 -1.16 -1.18
CA ILE A 79 -7.02 -0.32 -0.42
C ILE A 79 -7.56 -0.06 0.99
N ALA A 80 -8.85 0.26 1.13
CA ALA A 80 -9.48 0.49 2.43
C ALA A 80 -9.38 -0.73 3.36
N LYS A 81 -9.60 -1.96 2.83
CA LYS A 81 -9.42 -3.21 3.59
C LYS A 81 -7.98 -3.43 4.04
N CYS A 82 -6.99 -2.98 3.25
CA CYS A 82 -5.58 -3.06 3.64
C CYS A 82 -5.24 -2.07 4.77
N GLU A 83 -5.95 -0.96 4.91
CA GLU A 83 -5.77 0.01 6.02
C GLU A 83 -6.31 -0.53 7.36
N GLU A 84 -7.34 -1.37 7.37
CA GLU A 84 -7.95 -1.90 8.60
C GLU A 84 -7.12 -2.98 9.31
N ILE A 85 -6.12 -3.56 8.63
CA ILE A 85 -5.29 -4.66 9.14
C ILE A 85 -3.90 -4.15 9.60
N ALA A 86 -3.58 -2.87 9.37
CA ALA A 86 -2.27 -2.26 9.59
C ALA A 86 -2.04 -1.67 11.00
#